data_AF-A0A2N5Q2V2-F1
#
_entry.id   AF-A0A2N5Q2V2-F1
#
_cell.length_a   1.000
_cell.length_b   1.000
_cell.length_c   1.000
_cell.angle_alpha   90.00
_cell.angle_beta   90.00
_cell.angle_gamma   90.00
#
_symmetry.space_group_name_H-M   'P 1'
#
loop_
_entity.id
_entity.type
_entity.pdbx_description
1 polymer ?
#
loop_
_entity_poly.entity_id
_entity_poly.type
_entity_poly.pdbx_seq_one_letter_code
_entity_poly.pdbx_strand_id
1 'polypeptide(L)' 'MKRLTINQIEKFIQTLESTERVNGYSEQQKLHAIACLENYRMELEYQGRKSVKIKGAINGPENLEHDGRTSH' A
#
# COMPACT_ATOMS: atom_id res chain seq x y z
N MET A 1 7.46 -6.43 -14.71
CA MET A 1 7.94 -5.52 -13.67
C MET A 1 6.74 -4.93 -12.96
N LYS A 2 6.61 -5.16 -11.65
CA LYS A 2 5.43 -4.73 -10.89
C LYS A 2 5.37 -3.21 -10.77
N ARG A 3 4.16 -2.65 -10.76
CA ARG A 3 3.91 -1.22 -10.64
C ARG A 3 2.85 -0.97 -9.57
N LEU A 4 2.95 0.17 -8.90
CA LEU A 4 1.89 0.73 -8.05
C LEU A 4 1.13 1.77 -8.87
N THR A 5 -0.17 1.57 -9.06
CA THR A 5 -1.05 2.48 -9.82
C THR A 5 -1.82 3.42 -8.90
N ILE A 6 -2.29 4.55 -9.43
CA ILE A 6 -3.17 5.48 -8.72
C ILE A 6 -4.42 4.75 -8.18
N ASN A 7 -5.10 3.94 -9.01
CA ASN A 7 -6.24 3.14 -8.56
C ASN A 7 -5.94 2.18 -7.40
N GLN A 8 -4.71 1.66 -7.30
CA GLN A 8 -4.33 0.82 -6.16
C GLN A 8 -4.23 1.66 -4.88
N ILE A 9 -3.72 2.89 -4.96
CA ILE A 9 -3.66 3.83 -3.84
C ILE A 9 -5.08 4.23 -3.41
N GLU A 10 -5.96 4.57 -4.36
CA GLU A 10 -7.38 4.87 -4.08
C GLU A 10 -8.08 3.71 -3.36
N LYS A 11 -7.87 2.47 -3.82
CA LYS A 11 -8.43 1.29 -3.16
C LYS A 11 -7.90 1.11 -1.74
N PHE A 12 -6.63 1.40 -1.47
CA PHE A 12 -6.10 1.37 -0.11
C PHE A 12 -6.76 2.41 0.78
N ILE A 13 -6.91 3.65 0.29
CA ILE A 13 -7.60 4.73 1.02
C ILE A 13 -9.03 4.32 1.36
N GLN A 14 -9.82 3.88 0.37
CA GLN A 14 -11.19 3.41 0.58
C GLN A 14 -11.28 2.23 1.55
N THR A 15 -10.31 1.31 1.51
CA THR A 15 -10.24 0.19 2.45
C THR A 15 -10.00 0.70 3.88
N LEU A 16 -9.08 1.65 4.07
CA LEU A 16 -8.82 2.24 5.39
C LEU A 16 -10.04 3.01 5.91
N GLU A 17 -10.71 3.80 5.06
CA GLU A 17 -11.92 4.55 5.41
C GLU A 17 -13.08 3.64 5.84
N SER A 18 -13.19 2.44 5.26
CA SER A 18 -14.26 1.47 5.57
C SER A 18 -13.98 0.57 6.77
N THR A 19 -12.78 0.66 7.38
CA THR A 19 -12.45 -0.13 8.57
C THR A 19 -13.15 0.40 9.82
N GLU A 20 -13.56 -0.53 10.70
CA GLU A 20 -14.07 -0.19 12.02
C GLU A 20 -13.03 0.53 12.88
N ARG A 21 -13.51 1.30 13.85
CA ARG A 21 -12.65 1.99 14.80
C ARG A 21 -12.14 1.01 15.86
N VAL A 22 -10.82 0.91 16.02
CA VAL A 22 -10.19 0.09 17.07
C VAL A 22 -10.08 0.86 18.39
N ASN A 23 -9.40 2.01 18.41
CA ASN A 23 -9.33 2.93 19.54
C ASN A 23 -9.02 4.37 19.09
N GLY A 24 -8.89 5.32 20.02
CA GLY A 24 -8.60 6.73 19.67
C GLY A 24 -7.25 6.96 19.00
N TYR A 25 -6.20 6.34 19.53
CA TYR A 25 -4.84 6.49 18.99
C TYR A 25 -4.70 5.86 17.61
N SER A 26 -5.17 4.63 17.44
CA SER A 26 -5.14 3.94 16.15
C SER A 26 -5.92 4.70 15.08
N GLU A 27 -7.00 5.36 15.47
CA GLU A 27 -7.84 6.11 14.54
C GLU A 27 -7.15 7.41 14.08
N GLN A 28 -6.42 8.08 14.98
CA GLN A 28 -5.54 9.18 14.56
C GLN A 28 -4.44 8.71 13.60
N GLN A 29 -3.84 7.54 13.85
CA GLN A 29 -2.83 6.98 12.94
C GLN A 29 -3.43 6.62 11.57
N LYS A 30 -4.64 6.07 11.54
CA LYS A 30 -5.36 5.75 10.31
C LYS A 30 -5.63 7.00 9.48
N LEU A 31 -6.14 8.06 10.09
CA LEU A 31 -6.38 9.34 9.41
C LEU A 31 -5.08 9.94 8.87
N HIS A 32 -3.98 9.85 9.62
CA HIS A 32 -2.66 10.29 9.15
C HIS A 32 -2.18 9.49 7.94
N ALA A 33 -2.32 8.17 7.98
CA ALA A 33 -1.96 7.29 6.85
C ALA A 33 -2.78 7.62 5.59
N ILE A 34 -4.10 7.84 5.72
CA ILE A 34 -4.96 8.28 4.62
C ILE A 34 -4.46 9.59 4.03
N ALA A 35 -4.18 10.60 4.86
CA ALA A 35 -3.68 11.89 4.39
C ALA A 35 -2.34 11.76 3.63
N CYS A 36 -1.42 10.90 4.10
CA CYS A 36 -0.18 10.63 3.39
C CYS A 36 -0.41 9.96 2.04
N LEU A 37 -1.35 9.01 1.94
CA LEU A 37 -1.68 8.32 0.70
C LEU A 37 -2.36 9.27 -0.31
N GLU A 38 -3.28 10.12 0.15
CA GLU A 38 -3.92 11.17 -0.65
C GLU A 38 -2.88 12.14 -1.22
N ASN A 39 -1.98 12.66 -0.39
CA ASN A 39 -0.91 13.55 -0.82
C ASN A 39 -0.01 12.89 -1.88
N TYR A 40 0.33 11.62 -1.69
CA TYR A 40 1.12 10.88 -2.67
C TYR A 40 0.36 10.65 -3.98
N ARG A 41 -0.94 10.31 -3.93
CA ARG A 41 -1.79 10.18 -5.12
C ARG A 41 -1.82 11.48 -5.90
N MET A 42 -2.09 12.61 -5.23
CA MET A 42 -2.14 13.92 -5.84
C MET A 42 -0.82 14.33 -6.48
N GLU A 43 0.32 14.06 -5.84
CA GLU A 43 1.64 14.32 -6.43
C GLU A 43 1.85 13.51 -7.72
N LEU A 44 1.42 12.24 -7.75
CA LEU A 44 1.47 11.45 -8.98
C LEU A 44 0.61 12.05 -10.10
N GLU A 45 -0.61 12.50 -9.77
CA GLU A 45 -1.51 13.17 -10.72
C GLU A 45 -0.90 14.48 -11.24
N TYR A 46 -0.37 15.32 -10.33
CA TYR A 46 0.29 16.58 -10.65
C TYR A 46 1.49 16.38 -11.61
N GLN A 47 2.25 15.31 -11.42
CA GLN A 47 3.37 14.93 -12.28
C GLN A 47 2.95 14.19 -13.56
N GLY A 48 1.64 14.02 -13.83
CA GLY A 48 1.12 13.30 -14.99
C GLY A 48 1.42 11.79 -14.99
N ARG A 49 1.66 11.19 -13.81
CA ARG A 49 2.09 9.79 -13.65
C ARG A 49 0.93 8.91 -13.20
N LYS A 50 0.48 8.01 -14.06
CA LYS A 50 -0.56 7.02 -13.71
C LYS A 50 -0.10 5.88 -12.78
N SER A 51 1.22 5.67 -12.69
CA SER A 51 1.82 4.61 -11.85
C SER A 51 3.33 4.77 -11.68
N VAL A 52 3.89 4.16 -10.64
CA VAL A 52 5.32 4.09 -10.37
C VAL A 52 5.84 2.65 -10.38
N LYS A 53 7.13 2.48 -10.73
CA LYS A 53 7.78 1.16 -10.73
C LYS A 53 8.06 0.75 -9.28
N ILE A 54 7.74 -0.48 -8.92
CA ILE A 54 8.14 -1.04 -7.62
C ILE A 54 9.58 -1.55 -7.77
N LYS A 55 10.52 -0.96 -7.04
CA LYS A 55 11.93 -1.39 -7.04
C LYS A 55 12.02 -2.79 -6.43
N GLY A 56 12.85 -3.66 -7.00
CA GLY A 56 13.05 -5.03 -6.52
C GLY A 56 11.97 -6.04 -6.91
N ALA A 57 10.85 -5.60 -7.50
CA ALA A 57 9.83 -6.50 -8.03
C ALA A 57 10.22 -7.04 -9.42
N ILE A 58 11.12 -8.02 -9.42
CA ILE A 58 11.30 -8.92 -10.56
C ILE A 58 10.02 -9.77 -10.71
N ASN A 59 9.60 -10.02 -11.94
CA ASN A 59 8.52 -10.97 -12.22
C ASN A 59 9.07 -12.39 -11.99
N GLY A 60 9.35 -12.77 -10.74
CA GLY A 60 9.77 -14.12 -10.36
C GLY A 60 8.56 -14.95 -9.92
N PRO A 61 8.59 -16.29 -10.11
CA PRO A 61 7.42 -17.13 -9.87
C PRO A 61 7.02 -17.09 -8.39
N GLU A 62 5.72 -16.95 -8.14
CA GLU A 62 5.09 -17.37 -6.89
C GLU A 62 5.41 -18.86 -6.72
N ASN A 63 6.37 -19.19 -5.85
CA ASN A 63 6.54 -20.46 -5.14
C ASN A 63 7.91 -20.41 -4.45
N LEU A 64 7.99 -19.69 -3.35
CA LEU A 64 8.91 -20.07 -2.27
C LEU A 64 8.00 -20.53 -1.14
N GLU A 65 7.71 -21.83 -1.19
CA GLU A 65 7.25 -22.58 -0.02
C GLU A 65 8.14 -22.18 1.15
N HIS A 66 7.56 -21.50 2.14
CA HIS A 66 8.18 -21.38 3.45
C HIS A 66 8.06 -22.74 4.14
N ASP A 67 8.83 -23.73 3.69
CA ASP A 67 9.28 -24.82 4.57
C ASP A 67 10.58 -24.37 5.22
N GLY A 68 10.61 -24.50 6.54
CA GLY A 68 11.68 -23.95 7.36
C GLY A 68 11.36 -24.00 8.83
N ARG A 69 11.10 -25.20 9.34
CA ARG A 69 11.31 -25.53 10.75
C ARG A 69 12.61 -24.89 11.28
N THR A 70 12.52 -24.23 12.41
CA THR A 70 13.60 -24.10 13.42
C THR A 70 12.86 -23.93 14.75
N SER A 71 12.72 -24.94 15.62
CA SER A 71 13.75 -25.56 16.47
C SER A 71 14.65 -24.52 17.14
N HIS A 72 14.21 -23.98 18.28
CA HIS A 72 14.83 -24.23 19.59
C HIS A 72 13.94 -23.76 20.74
#